data_AF-F7W346-F1
#
_entry.id   AF-F7W346-F1
#
_cell.length_a   1.000
_cell.length_b   1.000
_cell.length_c   1.000
_cell.angle_alpha   90.00
_cell.angle_beta   90.00
_cell.angle_gamma   90.00
#
_symmetry.space_group_name_H-M   'P 1'
#
loop_
_entity.id
_entity.type
_entity.pdbx_description
1 polymer ?
#
loop_
_entity_poly.entity_id
_entity_poly.type
_entity_poly.pdbx_seq_one_letter_code
_entity_poly.pdbx_strand_id
1 'polypeptide(L)' 'MAGDLEHYKLAQDPAFVRLSNMTSNRYKYFRWTPRTARITLTYMVVVPAIVGYVAYKSDGKYNFRAKRKGDDMREF' A
#
# COMPACT_ATOMS: atom_id res chain seq x y z
N MET A 1 -11.67 37.54 15.50
CA MET A 1 -10.23 37.58 15.83
C MET A 1 -9.62 38.61 14.91
N ALA A 2 -9.43 39.85 15.37
CA ALA A 2 -8.78 40.89 14.59
C ALA A 2 -7.27 40.64 14.61
N GLY A 3 -6.74 40.09 13.52
CA GLY A 3 -5.32 39.78 13.35
C GLY A 3 -4.66 40.86 12.51
N ASP A 4 -3.69 41.55 13.12
CA ASP A 4 -2.77 42.50 12.52
C ASP A 4 -1.99 41.88 11.35
N LEU A 5 -1.43 42.74 10.48
CA LEU A 5 -0.84 42.42 9.16
C LEU A 5 -0.02 41.13 9.15
N GLU A 6 -0.53 40.08 8.50
CA GLU A 6 0.14 38.78 8.43
C GLU A 6 1.47 38.88 7.67
N HIS A 7 2.57 38.74 8.40
CA HIS A 7 3.89 38.53 7.81
C HIS A 7 3.95 37.09 7.30
N TYR A 8 3.75 36.89 5.99
CA TYR A 8 3.83 35.57 5.36
C TYR A 8 5.22 34.98 5.60
N LYS A 9 5.31 34.00 6.52
CA LYS A 9 6.56 33.27 6.82
C LYS A 9 7.10 32.47 5.62
N LEU A 10 6.26 32.25 4.61
CA LEU A 10 6.59 31.45 3.45
C LEU A 10 5.85 31.97 2.22
N ALA A 11 6.58 32.25 1.14
CA ALA A 11 5.99 32.56 -0.15
C ALA A 11 5.39 31.28 -0.74
N GLN A 12 4.06 31.14 -0.70
CA GLN A 12 3.39 29.99 -1.29
C GLN A 12 3.37 30.12 -2.81
N ASP A 13 4.16 29.28 -3.47
CA ASP A 13 4.11 29.18 -4.93
C ASP A 13 2.77 28.55 -5.37
N PRO A 14 1.98 29.24 -6.21
CA PRO A 14 0.70 28.74 -6.69
C PRO A 14 0.81 27.39 -7.42
N ALA A 15 1.95 27.08 -8.05
CA ALA A 15 2.15 25.81 -8.73
C ALA A 15 2.20 24.62 -7.75
N PHE A 16 2.92 24.76 -6.64
CA PHE A 16 2.96 23.73 -5.59
C PHE A 16 1.62 23.57 -4.89
N VAL A 17 0.90 24.67 -4.63
CA VAL A 17 -0.46 24.62 -4.06
C VAL A 17 -1.41 23.87 -5.01
N ARG A 18 -1.33 24.13 -6.32
CA ARG A 18 -2.13 23.40 -7.31
C ARG A 18 -1.77 21.92 -7.36
N LEU A 19 -0.48 21.56 -7.36
CA LEU A 19 -0.04 20.16 -7.36
C LEU A 19 -0.57 19.40 -6.15
N SER A 20 -0.42 19.98 -4.95
CA SER A 20 -0.97 19.44 -3.70
C SER A 20 -2.48 19.22 -3.80
N ASN A 21 -3.21 20.21 -4.32
CA ASN A 21 -4.65 20.09 -4.51
C ASN A 21 -5.02 18.99 -5.52
N MET A 22 -4.26 18.82 -6.61
CA MET A 22 -4.50 17.74 -7.58
C MET A 22 -4.20 16.34 -7.01
N THR A 23 -3.16 16.20 -6.17
CA THR A 23 -2.83 14.92 -5.54
C THR A 23 -3.87 14.54 -4.49
N SER A 24 -4.24 15.48 -3.63
CA SER A 24 -5.19 15.24 -2.53
C SER A 24 -6.62 15.00 -3.03
N ASN A 25 -7.03 15.69 -4.09
CA ASN A 25 -8.37 15.52 -4.68
C ASN A 25 -8.43 14.44 -5.77
N ARG A 26 -7.37 13.65 -5.99
CA ARG A 26 -7.30 12.66 -7.08
C ARG A 26 -8.45 11.65 -7.05
N TYR A 27 -8.92 11.26 -5.87
CA TYR A 27 -10.03 10.33 -5.69
C TYR A 27 -11.35 10.87 -6.26
N LYS A 28 -11.58 12.19 -6.24
CA LYS A 28 -12.80 12.81 -6.76
C LYS A 28 -12.93 12.67 -8.27
N TYR A 29 -11.80 12.60 -8.97
CA TYR A 29 -11.75 12.51 -10.43
C TYR A 29 -11.40 11.10 -10.92
N PHE A 30 -11.42 10.11 -10.03
CA PHE A 30 -11.14 8.73 -10.38
C PHE A 30 -12.22 8.16 -11.33
N ARG A 31 -11.77 7.34 -12.28
CA ARG A 31 -12.65 6.66 -13.24
C ARG A 31 -12.24 5.19 -13.37
N TRP A 32 -13.24 4.32 -13.41
CA TRP A 32 -13.04 2.92 -13.78
C TRP A 32 -12.77 2.83 -15.28
N THR A 33 -11.54 2.47 -15.61
CA THR A 33 -11.10 2.17 -16.97
C THR A 33 -10.61 0.73 -16.98
N PRO A 34 -10.53 0.06 -18.14
CA PRO A 34 -10.00 -1.30 -18.20
C PRO A 34 -8.60 -1.44 -17.58
N ARG A 35 -7.78 -0.38 -17.62
CA ARG A 35 -6.46 -0.34 -16.99
C ARG A 35 -6.55 -0.25 -15.47
N THR A 36 -7.28 0.74 -14.94
CA THR A 36 -7.40 0.94 -13.48
C THR A 36 -8.11 -0.23 -12.81
N ALA A 37 -9.13 -0.79 -13.44
CA ALA A 37 -9.82 -1.99 -12.98
C ALA A 37 -8.87 -3.19 -12.82
N ARG A 38 -8.05 -3.47 -13.84
CA ARG A 38 -7.06 -4.55 -13.78
C ARG A 38 -6.06 -4.36 -12.65
N ILE A 39 -5.50 -3.15 -12.51
CA ILE A 39 -4.52 -2.85 -11.46
C ILE A 39 -5.16 -3.05 -10.07
N THR A 40 -6.35 -2.48 -9.84
CA THR A 40 -7.02 -2.60 -8.55
C THR A 40 -7.34 -4.06 -8.22
N LEU A 41 -7.85 -4.83 -9.18
CA LEU A 41 -8.15 -6.25 -8.98
C LEU A 41 -6.89 -7.06 -8.66
N THR A 42 -5.79 -6.83 -9.39
CA THR A 42 -4.53 -7.54 -9.15
C THR A 42 -4.01 -7.30 -7.74
N TYR A 43 -3.96 -6.04 -7.29
CA TYR A 43 -3.38 -5.73 -5.98
C TYR A 43 -4.33 -5.95 -4.80
N MET A 44 -5.64 -5.82 -4.98
CA MET A 44 -6.60 -6.04 -3.89
C MET A 44 -7.04 -7.51 -3.76
N VAL A 45 -7.00 -8.29 -4.84
CA VAL A 45 -7.51 -9.67 -4.84
C VAL A 45 -6.39 -10.66 -5.12
N VAL A 46 -5.71 -10.54 -6.26
CA VAL A 46 -4.77 -11.58 -6.71
C VAL A 46 -3.58 -11.69 -5.78
N VAL A 47 -2.94 -10.57 -5.42
CA VAL A 47 -1.76 -10.56 -4.54
C VAL A 47 -2.11 -11.09 -3.14
N PRO A 48 -3.15 -10.58 -2.44
CA PRO A 48 -3.53 -11.12 -1.13
C PRO A 48 -3.98 -12.58 -1.20
N ALA A 49 -4.66 -13.01 -2.26
CA ALA A 49 -5.06 -14.41 -2.42
C ALA A 49 -3.86 -15.35 -2.56
N ILE A 50 -2.84 -14.97 -3.35
CA ILE A 50 -1.60 -15.76 -3.48
C ILE A 50 -0.89 -15.82 -2.14
N VAL A 51 -0.71 -14.68 -1.47
CA VAL A 51 -0.04 -14.62 -0.16
C VAL A 51 -0.80 -15.45 0.87
N GLY A 52 -2.12 -15.30 0.94
CA GLY A 52 -2.99 -16.07 1.83
C GLY A 52 -2.90 -17.56 1.55
N TYR A 53 -2.97 -17.99 0.29
CA TYR A 53 -2.83 -19.40 -0.09
C TYR A 53 -1.49 -20.00 0.37
N VAL A 54 -0.39 -19.28 0.12
CA VAL A 54 0.94 -19.72 0.56
C VAL A 54 1.03 -19.76 2.07
N ALA A 55 0.50 -18.75 2.77
CA ALA A 55 0.47 -18.69 4.22
C ALA A 55 -0.30 -19.88 4.81
N TYR A 56 -1.55 -20.11 4.39
CA TYR A 56 -2.36 -21.23 4.88
C TYR A 56 -1.73 -22.59 4.60
N LYS A 57 -1.01 -22.76 3.49
CA LYS A 57 -0.35 -24.03 3.14
C LYS A 57 0.98 -24.22 3.88
N SER A 58 1.63 -23.13 4.27
CA SER A 58 2.94 -23.15 4.94
C SER A 58 2.81 -23.03 6.46
N ASP A 59 1.63 -22.66 6.94
CA ASP A 59 1.32 -22.58 8.37
C ASP A 59 1.46 -23.95 9.03
N GLY A 60 2.21 -24.01 10.12
CA GLY A 60 2.58 -25.26 10.80
C GLY A 60 3.45 -26.23 10.00
N LYS A 61 3.75 -25.96 8.72
CA LYS A 61 4.46 -26.92 7.86
C LYS A 61 5.95 -26.99 8.12
N TYR A 62 6.56 -25.92 8.62
CA TYR A 62 8.01 -25.88 8.80
C TYR A 62 8.35 -25.56 10.24
N ASN A 63 9.12 -26.46 10.87
CA ASN A 63 9.64 -26.26 12.21
C ASN A 63 11.16 -26.46 12.23
N PHE A 64 11.87 -25.39 12.51
CA PHE A 64 13.33 -25.38 12.55
C PHE A 64 13.89 -25.59 13.96
N ARG A 65 13.03 -25.78 14.96
CA ARG A 65 13.46 -25.89 16.37
C ARG A 65 14.28 -27.16 16.56
N ALA A 66 15.53 -26.99 17.00
CA ALA A 66 16.48 -28.06 17.31
C ALA A 66 16.80 -29.05 16.17
N LYS A 67 16.56 -28.69 14.90
CA LYS A 67 16.90 -29.52 13.73
C LYS A 67 18.42 -29.52 13.47
N ARG A 68 18.99 -30.67 13.09
CA ARG A 68 20.43 -30.84 12.78
C ARG A 68 20.66 -31.04 11.28
N LYS A 69 21.93 -31.08 10.86
CA LYS A 69 22.31 -31.33 9.46
C LYS A 69 21.81 -32.71 9.02
N GLY A 70 20.92 -32.72 8.04
CA GLY A 70 20.31 -33.94 7.49
C GLY A 70 18.90 -34.24 8.01
N ASP A 71 18.39 -33.50 9.00
CA ASP A 71 17.02 -33.68 9.51
C ASP A 71 15.98 -32.99 8.61
N ASP A 72 14.81 -33.61 8.45
CA ASP A 72 13.69 -32.99 7.73
C ASP A 72 13.08 -31.85 8.56
N MET A 73 12.83 -30.74 7.86
CA MET A 73 12.31 -29.48 8.39
C MET A 73 10.78 -29.42 8.34
N ARG A 74 10.15 -30.33 7.61
CA ARG A 74 8.70 -30.39 7.44
C ARG A 74 8.03 -31.02 8.66
N GLU A 75 6.91 -30.45 9.08
CA GLU A 75 5.93 -31.05 9.96
C GLU A 75 4.64 -31.23 9.13
N PHE A 76 4.25 -32.50 8.93
CA PHE A 76 3.10 -32.98 8.15
C PHE A 76 3.16 -32.83 6.61
#